data_AF-A0A1F9K5F4-F1
#
_entry.id   AF-A0A1F9K5F4-F1
#
_cell.length_a   1.000
_cell.length_b   1.000
_cell.length_c   1.000
_cell.angle_alpha   90.00
_cell.angle_beta   90.00
_cell.angle_gamma   90.00
#
_symmetry.space_group_name_H-M   'P 1'
#
loop_
_entity.id
_entity.type
_entity.pdbx_description
1 polymer ?
#
loop_
_entity_poly.entity_id
_entity_poly.type
_entity_poly.pdbx_seq_one_letter_code
_entity_poly.pdbx_strand_id
1 'polypeptide(L)'
;MKDVERKRLFLRVGDEVSHNGHQQWGIGVVAEIMTSTVPGGTCLARIRFQDGQLRVFDNDMDSERCCCYFGVQRYWNPSHGVDLLRSKFFALKG
;
A
#
# COMPACT_ATOMS: atom_id res chain seq x y z
N MET A 1 -15.53 22.32 17.43
CA MET A 1 -14.40 21.65 16.77
C MET A 1 -15.01 20.77 15.69
N LYS A 2 -14.88 21.12 14.40
CA LYS A 2 -15.47 20.32 13.32
C LYS A 2 -14.79 18.95 13.33
N ASP A 3 -15.56 17.87 13.35
CA ASP A 3 -15.04 16.52 13.20
C ASP A 3 -14.17 16.46 11.94
N VAL A 4 -12.89 16.13 12.12
CA VAL A 4 -11.98 15.87 11.01
C VAL A 4 -12.42 14.52 10.43
N GLU A 5 -12.98 14.55 9.22
CA GLU A 5 -13.38 13.35 8.49
C GLU A 5 -12.18 12.40 8.36
N ARG A 6 -12.23 11.26 9.05
CA ARG A 6 -11.17 10.26 8.96
C ARG A 6 -11.34 9.45 7.69
N LYS A 7 -10.41 9.61 6.75
CA LYS A 7 -10.38 8.86 5.49
C LYS A 7 -10.26 7.36 5.71
N ARG A 8 -11.11 6.58 5.04
CA ARG A 8 -11.07 5.12 5.04
C ARG A 8 -10.03 4.66 4.03
N LEU A 9 -8.80 4.46 4.50
CA LEU A 9 -7.66 4.17 3.62
C LEU A 9 -7.69 2.72 3.11
N PHE A 10 -7.45 2.53 1.82
CA PHE A 10 -7.28 1.19 1.25
C PHE A 10 -5.92 0.60 1.61
N LEU A 11 -4.82 1.35 1.50
CA LEU A 11 -3.43 0.95 1.77
C LEU A 11 -2.82 1.72 2.97
N ARG A 12 -1.81 1.12 3.60
CA ARG A 12 -0.97 1.71 4.66
C ARG A 12 0.49 1.82 4.20
N VAL A 13 1.25 2.71 4.83
CA VAL A 13 2.72 2.75 4.65
C VAL A 13 3.31 1.39 5.00
N GLY A 14 4.20 0.89 4.14
CA GLY A 14 4.82 -0.43 4.27
C GLY A 14 4.04 -1.59 3.64
N ASP A 15 2.79 -1.39 3.22
CA ASP A 15 2.07 -2.41 2.46
C ASP A 15 2.84 -2.70 1.16
N GLU A 16 3.09 -3.99 0.89
CA GLU A 16 3.57 -4.46 -0.41
C GLU A 16 2.37 -4.63 -1.35
N VAL A 17 2.55 -4.25 -2.61
CA VAL A 17 1.48 -4.28 -3.62
C VAL A 17 1.99 -4.78 -4.96
N SER A 18 1.07 -5.22 -5.81
CA SER A 18 1.29 -5.42 -7.24
C SER A 18 0.20 -4.73 -8.05
N HIS A 19 0.43 -4.56 -9.35
CA HIS A 19 -0.55 -3.97 -10.26
C HIS A 19 -0.96 -4.97 -11.34
N ASN A 20 -2.24 -5.35 -11.39
CA ASN A 20 -2.72 -6.40 -12.29
C ASN A 20 -2.58 -6.05 -13.78
N GLY A 21 -2.80 -4.80 -14.16
CA GLY A 21 -2.62 -4.33 -15.55
C GLY A 21 -1.19 -3.96 -15.93
N HIS A 22 -0.26 -3.95 -14.97
CA HIS A 22 1.11 -3.46 -15.16
C HIS A 22 2.12 -4.32 -14.39
N GLN A 23 2.07 -5.63 -14.62
CA GLN A 23 2.92 -6.59 -13.92
C GLN A 23 4.41 -6.30 -14.11
N GLN A 24 4.80 -5.68 -15.22
CA GLN A 24 6.18 -5.26 -15.49
C GLN A 24 6.73 -4.23 -14.50
N TRP A 25 5.89 -3.58 -13.69
CA TRP A 25 6.37 -2.68 -12.62
C TRP A 25 6.98 -3.46 -11.45
N GLY A 26 6.68 -4.76 -11.33
CA GLY A 26 7.08 -5.61 -10.21
C GLY A 26 6.31 -5.29 -8.93
N ILE A 27 6.88 -5.68 -7.79
CA ILE A 27 6.32 -5.39 -6.47
C ILE A 27 6.57 -3.92 -6.13
N GLY A 28 5.54 -3.27 -5.59
CA GLY A 28 5.62 -1.93 -5.04
C GLY A 28 5.56 -1.94 -3.52
N VAL A 29 6.18 -0.96 -2.89
CA VAL A 29 6.04 -0.67 -1.45
C VAL A 29 5.42 0.71 -1.28
N VAL A 30 4.39 0.81 -0.45
CA VAL A 30 3.77 2.10 -0.11
C VAL A 30 4.73 2.89 0.77
N ALA A 31 5.33 3.92 0.21
CA ALA A 31 6.32 4.76 0.88
C ALA A 31 5.65 5.84 1.75
N GLU A 32 4.56 6.44 1.27
CA GLU A 32 3.91 7.57 1.96
C GLU A 32 2.38 7.54 1.75
N ILE A 33 1.65 8.04 2.74
CA ILE A 33 0.22 8.32 2.66
C ILE A 33 -0.03 9.80 2.94
N MET A 34 -0.82 10.45 2.10
CA MET A 34 -1.18 11.86 2.23
C MET A 34 -2.70 11.99 2.30
N THR A 35 -3.24 12.52 3.39
CA THR A 35 -4.68 12.75 3.59
C THR A 35 -4.94 14.23 3.87
N SER A 36 -5.90 14.81 3.16
CA SER A 36 -6.40 16.15 3.44
C SER A 36 -7.36 16.14 4.62
N THR A 37 -7.34 17.20 5.42
CA THR A 37 -8.32 17.45 6.50
C THR A 37 -9.55 18.23 6.00
N VAL A 38 -9.55 18.65 4.73
CA VAL A 38 -10.68 19.34 4.10
C VAL A 38 -11.69 18.28 3.63
N PRO A 39 -13.00 18.45 3.89
CA PRO A 39 -14.03 17.55 3.37
C PRO A 39 -13.93 17.39 1.85
N GLY A 40 -13.98 16.14 1.37
CA GLY A 40 -13.77 15.82 -0.05
C GLY A 40 -12.34 16.03 -0.57
N GLY A 41 -11.40 16.37 0.30
CA GLY A 41 -9.99 16.55 -0.05
C GLY A 41 -9.27 15.24 -0.41
N THR A 42 -8.02 15.37 -0.85
CA THR A 42 -7.21 14.27 -1.37
C THR A 42 -6.92 13.19 -0.33
N CYS A 43 -6.77 11.96 -0.82
CA CYS A 43 -6.31 10.80 -0.07
C CYS A 43 -5.44 9.97 -1.01
N LEU A 44 -4.13 10.02 -0.83
CA LEU A 44 -3.18 9.53 -1.82
C LEU A 44 -2.19 8.54 -1.19
N ALA A 45 -1.83 7.51 -1.95
CA ALA A 45 -0.72 6.60 -1.65
C ALA A 45 0.40 6.80 -2.67
N ARG A 46 1.64 6.96 -2.18
CA ARG A 46 2.86 6.98 -3.01
C ARG A 46 3.54 5.64 -2.92
N ILE A 47 3.70 5.00 -4.06
CA ILE A 47 4.18 3.62 -4.17
C ILE A 47 5.45 3.59 -5.01
N ARG A 48 6.53 3.06 -4.44
CA ARG A 48 7.79 2.81 -5.16
C ARG A 48 7.77 1.40 -5.70
N PHE A 49 7.78 1.26 -7.01
CA PHE A 49 7.82 -0.02 -7.70
C PHE A 49 9.26 -0.46 -8.00
N GLN A 50 9.46 -1.77 -8.19
CA GLN A 50 10.75 -2.39 -8.52
C GLN A 50 11.32 -1.93 -9.87
N ASP A 51 10.48 -1.42 -10.77
CA ASP A 51 10.92 -0.71 -11.99
C ASP A 51 11.63 0.63 -11.70
N GLY A 52 11.79 0.99 -10.43
CA GLY A 52 12.45 2.19 -9.95
C GLY A 52 11.55 3.42 -9.93
N GLN A 53 10.35 3.36 -10.51
CA GLN A 53 9.46 4.49 -10.61
C GLN A 53 8.59 4.66 -9.36
N LEU A 54 8.28 5.91 -9.04
CA LEU A 54 7.36 6.27 -7.97
C LEU A 54 6.04 6.71 -8.59
N ARG A 55 4.93 6.10 -8.16
CA ARG A 55 3.59 6.40 -8.69
C ARG A 55 2.65 6.81 -7.56
N VAL A 56 1.69 7.68 -7.86
CA VAL A 56 0.71 8.22 -6.90
C VAL A 56 -0.67 7.70 -7.28
N PHE A 57 -1.42 7.19 -6.31
CA PHE A 57 -2.77 6.69 -6.52
C PHE A 57 -3.75 7.26 -5.49
N ASP A 58 -5.02 7.36 -5.86
CA ASP A 58 -6.12 7.61 -4.92
C ASP A 58 -6.27 6.40 -3.97
N ASN A 59 -6.30 6.67 -2.68
CA ASN A 59 -6.29 5.67 -1.61
C ASN A 59 -7.54 5.77 -0.72
N ASP A 60 -8.55 6.59 -1.10
CA ASP A 60 -9.82 6.68 -0.38
C ASP A 60 -10.75 5.53 -0.79
N MET A 61 -11.06 4.62 0.12
CA MET A 61 -12.01 3.53 -0.15
C MET A 61 -13.44 4.01 -0.41
N ASP A 62 -13.74 5.28 -0.10
CA ASP A 62 -15.05 5.88 -0.37
C ASP A 62 -15.04 6.66 -1.69
N SER A 63 -13.90 6.75 -2.37
CA SER A 63 -13.76 7.30 -3.73
C SER A 63 -13.98 6.22 -4.79
N GLU A 64 -14.77 6.54 -5.81
CA GLU A 64 -14.90 5.71 -7.03
C GLU A 64 -13.59 5.56 -7.80
N ARG A 65 -12.59 6.40 -7.49
CA ARG A 65 -11.25 6.37 -8.10
C ARG A 65 -10.24 5.59 -7.26
N CYS A 66 -10.65 4.95 -6.16
CA CYS A 66 -9.75 4.20 -5.30
C CYS A 66 -8.92 3.19 -6.10
N CYS A 67 -7.62 3.16 -5.83
CA CYS A 67 -6.67 2.34 -6.58
C CYS A 67 -6.98 0.83 -6.61
N CYS A 68 -7.76 0.33 -5.65
CA CYS A 68 -8.22 -1.06 -5.65
C CYS A 68 -9.08 -1.40 -6.88
N TYR A 69 -9.81 -0.43 -7.44
CA TYR A 69 -10.63 -0.60 -8.64
C TYR A 69 -9.81 -0.49 -9.94
N PHE A 70 -8.59 0.06 -9.86
CA PHE A 70 -7.71 0.29 -11.00
C PHE A 70 -6.52 -0.68 -11.06
N GLY A 71 -6.57 -1.77 -10.28
CA GLY A 71 -5.64 -2.89 -10.41
C GLY A 71 -4.53 -2.94 -9.37
N VAL A 72 -4.45 -1.98 -8.44
CA VAL A 72 -3.54 -2.07 -7.27
C VAL A 72 -4.13 -3.06 -6.26
N GLN A 73 -3.35 -4.07 -5.90
CA GLN A 73 -3.74 -5.06 -4.89
C GLN A 73 -2.60 -5.31 -3.91
N ARG A 74 -2.94 -5.67 -2.67
CA ARG A 74 -1.94 -6.10 -1.69
C ARG A 74 -1.24 -7.35 -2.20
N TYR A 75 0.08 -7.29 -2.21
CA TYR A 75 0.90 -8.46 -2.48
C TYR A 75 0.88 -9.33 -1.24
N TRP A 76 0.39 -10.55 -1.40
CA TRP A 76 0.53 -11.57 -0.37
C TRP A 76 1.64 -12.51 -0.81
N ASN A 77 2.74 -12.51 -0.05
CA ASN A 77 3.78 -13.51 -0.21
C ASN A 77 3.41 -14.77 0.59
N PRO A 78 3.14 -15.92 -0.07
CA PRO A 78 2.78 -17.16 0.61
C PRO A 78 3.83 -17.66 1.60
N SER A 79 5.10 -17.36 1.32
CA SER A 79 6.24 -17.81 2.10
C SER A 79 6.56 -16.91 3.29
N HIS A 80 5.99 -15.71 3.37
CA HIS A 80 6.38 -14.68 4.34
C HIS A 80 6.29 -15.17 5.80
N GLY A 81 5.24 -15.92 6.14
CA GLY A 81 5.08 -16.52 7.47
C GLY A 81 6.15 -17.58 7.76
N VAL A 82 6.49 -18.38 6.76
CA VAL A 82 7.50 -19.44 6.88
C VAL A 82 8.90 -18.83 7.04
N ASP A 83 9.22 -17.80 6.25
CA ASP A 83 10.51 -17.11 6.29
C ASP A 83 10.72 -16.34 7.60
N LEU A 84 9.68 -15.67 8.11
CA LEU A 84 9.71 -15.01 9.42
C LEU A 84 9.94 -16.01 10.56
N LEU A 85 9.25 -17.14 10.55
CA LEU A 85 9.46 -18.19 11.55
C LEU A 85 10.88 -18.73 11.46
N ARG A 86 11.34 -19.06 10.25
CA ARG A 86 12.68 -19.58 10.01
C ARG A 86 13.77 -18.61 10.50
N SER A 87 13.64 -17.32 10.20
CA SER A 87 14.55 -16.28 10.68
C SER A 87 14.59 -16.22 12.22
N LYS A 88 13.44 -16.26 12.89
CA LYS A 88 13.37 -16.27 14.36
C LYS A 88 14.01 -17.52 14.97
N PHE A 89 13.81 -18.69 14.37
CA PHE A 89 14.42 -19.95 14.84
C PHE A 89 15.94 -19.97 14.70
N PHE A 90 16.49 -19.33 13.67
CA PHE A 90 17.95 -19.20 13.52
C PHE A 90 18.55 -18.11 14.41
N ALA A 91 17.81 -17.01 14.67
CA ALA A 91 18.25 -15.96 15.59
C ALA A 91 18.27 -16.39 17.07
N LEU A 92 17.45 -17.38 17.46
CA LEU A 92 17.40 -17.91 18.83
C LEU A 92 18.41 -19.04 19.11
N LYS A 93 19.14 -19.50 18.09
CA LYS A 93 20.17 -20.55 18.21
C LYS A 93 21.61 -20.00 18.21
N GLY A 94 21.77 -18.68 18.27
CA GLY A 94 23.05 -17.98 18.39
C GLY A 94 23.32 -17.53 19.81
#